data_AF-A0A793IKF9-F1
#
_entry.id   AF-A0A793IKF9-F1
#
_cell.length_a   1.000
_cell.length_b   1.000
_cell.length_c   1.000
_cell.angle_alpha   90.00
_cell.angle_beta   90.00
_cell.angle_gamma   90.00
#
_symmetry.space_group_name_H-M   'P 1'
#
loop_
_entity.id
_entity.type
_entity.pdbx_description
1 polymer ?
#
loop_
_entity_poly.entity_id
_entity_poly.type
_entity_poly.pdbx_seq_one_letter_code
_entity_poly.pdbx_strand_id
1 'polypeptide(L)'
;FWLEAMEPDFVPMRTDESAGLNQGVFLDEWGRPKKYLVYKNYPVSGRQSDTKEIAAGKMIHLKFTRRLHQTRGSSMLSGVLMRISALKEYEDAELTAARIAAALGLYIRKGDGQDYEDPGIKETEREVHITPGIIYDDLRKGEDIGMVKSDRPNPNLETFRNGQLRAVAAGSRLSFSSAARNYNGTYSAQRQELVESTDGYLILQDCFIGAVTRPVYRTWLNMVVAAGLLKIPADVEMKTLYNATYSGPVMPWIDPVKEAEAWRIQIRGGAATESDWVRAGGRNPDEVKRRRKAEIDENSRLGLVFDTDPVNDKGGNSAGTERQYQRDTESQHEE
;
A
#
# COMPACT_ATOMS: atom_id res chain seq x y z
N PHE A 1 -16.31 -20.43 -15.67
CA PHE A 1 -14.92 -20.14 -15.25
C PHE A 1 -14.97 -19.65 -13.82
N TRP A 2 -14.15 -20.22 -12.93
CA TRP A 2 -14.07 -19.79 -11.53
C TRP A 2 -12.61 -19.78 -11.10
N LEU A 3 -12.27 -18.90 -10.17
CA LEU A 3 -10.94 -18.78 -9.59
C LEU A 3 -11.03 -19.14 -8.11
N GLU A 4 -10.16 -20.07 -7.69
CA GLU A 4 -9.98 -20.41 -6.28
C GLU A 4 -8.78 -19.63 -5.75
N ALA A 5 -9.00 -18.77 -4.75
CA ALA A 5 -7.91 -18.17 -4.01
C ALA A 5 -7.40 -19.18 -2.98
N MET A 6 -6.10 -19.45 -2.99
CA MET A 6 -5.45 -20.35 -2.04
C MET A 6 -4.29 -19.61 -1.37
N GLU A 7 -4.19 -19.76 -0.06
CA GLU A 7 -3.04 -19.27 0.70
C GLU A 7 -1.78 -20.08 0.35
N PRO A 8 -0.58 -19.49 0.46
CA PRO A 8 0.67 -20.19 0.14
C PRO A 8 0.92 -21.44 0.98
N ASP A 9 0.27 -21.55 2.14
CA ASP A 9 0.37 -22.66 3.08
C ASP A 9 -0.27 -23.95 2.54
N PHE A 10 -1.23 -23.83 1.61
CA PHE A 10 -1.81 -24.99 0.93
C PHE A 10 -0.79 -25.77 0.10
N VAL A 11 0.29 -25.11 -0.34
CA VAL A 11 1.39 -25.80 -1.02
C VAL A 11 2.40 -26.21 0.06
N PRO A 12 2.70 -27.51 0.24
CA PRO A 12 3.65 -27.95 1.26
C PRO A 12 5.08 -27.52 0.95
N MET A 13 5.91 -27.34 1.97
CA MET A 13 7.35 -27.09 1.83
C MET A 13 8.17 -28.37 1.58
N ARG A 14 7.52 -29.47 1.18
CA ARG A 14 8.19 -30.76 0.92
C ARG A 14 9.10 -30.66 -0.29
N THR A 15 10.31 -31.18 -0.14
CA THR A 15 11.32 -31.30 -1.21
C THR A 15 11.71 -32.77 -1.34
N ASP A 16 11.80 -33.24 -2.58
CA ASP A 16 12.26 -34.57 -2.95
C ASP A 16 12.95 -34.46 -4.31
N GLU A 17 14.29 -34.42 -4.28
CA GLU A 17 15.11 -34.20 -5.47
C GLU A 17 14.97 -35.35 -6.48
N SER A 18 14.76 -36.59 -6.00
CA SER A 18 14.63 -37.77 -6.86
C SER A 18 13.39 -37.70 -7.75
N ALA A 19 12.31 -37.10 -7.23
CA ALA A 19 11.06 -36.88 -7.95
C ALA A 19 11.01 -35.52 -8.67
N GLY A 20 12.08 -34.72 -8.61
CA GLY A 20 12.10 -33.34 -9.12
C GLY A 20 11.16 -32.39 -8.38
N LEU A 21 10.82 -32.70 -7.12
CA LEU A 21 9.95 -31.91 -6.26
C LEU A 21 10.79 -30.93 -5.43
N ASN A 22 10.50 -29.64 -5.56
CA ASN A 22 11.15 -28.61 -4.78
C ASN A 22 10.09 -27.72 -4.11
N GLN A 23 10.05 -27.68 -2.78
CA GLN A 23 9.13 -26.84 -2.00
C GLN A 23 7.65 -26.96 -2.46
N GLY A 24 7.21 -28.17 -2.77
CA GLY A 24 5.84 -28.45 -3.21
C GLY A 24 5.56 -28.19 -4.70
N VAL A 25 6.57 -27.84 -5.50
CA VAL A 25 6.47 -27.66 -6.95
C VAL A 25 7.31 -28.70 -7.66
N PHE A 26 6.71 -29.46 -8.57
CA PHE A 26 7.44 -30.37 -9.43
C PHE A 26 8.01 -29.60 -10.62
N LEU A 27 9.32 -29.71 -10.82
CA LEU A 27 10.06 -29.02 -11.85
C LEU A 27 10.47 -29.98 -12.97
N ASP A 28 10.69 -29.45 -14.17
CA ASP A 28 11.39 -30.16 -15.23
C ASP A 28 12.91 -29.98 -15.13
N GLU A 29 13.67 -30.61 -16.02
CA GLU A 29 15.14 -30.53 -16.06
C GLU A 29 15.66 -29.09 -16.27
N TRP A 30 14.84 -28.20 -16.82
CA TRP A 30 15.15 -26.78 -17.01
C TRP A 30 14.63 -25.89 -15.87
N GLY A 31 14.04 -26.47 -14.82
CA GLY A 31 13.49 -25.74 -13.68
C GLY A 31 12.11 -25.10 -13.92
N ARG A 32 11.38 -25.50 -14.97
CA ARG A 32 10.01 -25.01 -15.23
C ARG A 32 9.00 -25.81 -14.41
N PRO A 33 8.01 -25.14 -13.77
CA PRO A 33 6.93 -25.82 -13.06
C PRO A 33 6.07 -26.69 -13.98
N LYS A 34 5.95 -27.98 -13.67
CA LYS A 34 5.05 -28.94 -14.34
C LYS A 34 3.73 -29.10 -13.60
N LYS A 35 3.80 -29.26 -12.28
CA LYS A 35 2.64 -29.46 -11.40
C LYS A 35 2.95 -28.96 -9.99
N TYR A 36 1.90 -28.65 -9.25
CA TYR A 36 1.95 -28.19 -7.86
C TYR A 36 1.30 -29.26 -6.98
N LEU A 37 1.97 -29.59 -5.88
CA LEU A 37 1.38 -30.39 -4.81
C LEU A 37 0.59 -29.45 -3.91
N VAL A 38 -0.69 -29.73 -3.68
CA VAL A 38 -1.59 -28.84 -2.94
C VAL A 38 -2.39 -29.65 -1.93
N TYR A 39 -2.50 -29.18 -0.70
CA TYR A 39 -3.38 -29.79 0.30
C TYR A 39 -4.85 -29.63 -0.11
N LYS A 40 -5.68 -30.65 0.14
CA LYS A 40 -7.12 -30.59 -0.14
C LYS A 40 -7.87 -29.74 0.89
N ASN A 41 -7.36 -29.67 2.11
CA ASN A 41 -7.91 -28.94 3.23
C ASN A 41 -6.82 -28.04 3.84
N TYR A 42 -7.24 -26.97 4.53
CA TYR A 42 -6.31 -26.10 5.24
C TYR A 42 -5.41 -26.93 6.16
N PRO A 43 -4.07 -26.80 6.06
CA PRO A 43 -3.16 -27.58 6.86
C PRO A 43 -3.21 -27.09 8.31
N VAL A 44 -3.95 -27.82 9.15
CA VAL A 44 -3.93 -27.60 10.61
C VAL A 44 -2.78 -28.40 11.20
N SER A 45 -2.04 -27.77 12.12
CA SER A 45 -0.94 -28.41 12.86
C SER A 45 -1.35 -29.79 13.39
N GLY A 46 -0.52 -30.81 13.15
CA GLY A 46 -0.68 -32.16 13.70
C GLY A 46 -1.56 -33.13 12.90
N ARG A 47 -2.21 -32.70 11.80
CA ARG A 47 -2.97 -33.61 10.94
C ARG A 47 -2.34 -33.71 9.56
N GLN A 48 -2.08 -34.94 9.12
CA GLN A 48 -1.61 -35.18 7.76
C GLN A 48 -2.76 -34.91 6.78
N SER A 49 -2.70 -33.75 6.12
CA SER A 49 -3.69 -33.38 5.10
C SER A 49 -3.43 -34.14 3.81
N ASP A 50 -4.49 -34.68 3.24
CA ASP A 50 -4.49 -35.20 1.88
C ASP A 50 -3.95 -34.16 0.90
N THR A 51 -3.16 -34.62 -0.08
CA THR A 51 -2.65 -33.78 -1.16
C THR A 51 -3.29 -34.14 -2.49
N LYS A 52 -3.39 -33.16 -3.38
CA LYS A 52 -3.78 -33.28 -4.79
C LYS A 52 -2.70 -32.64 -5.66
N GLU A 53 -2.53 -33.15 -6.87
CA GLU A 53 -1.63 -32.55 -7.85
C GLU A 53 -2.43 -31.66 -8.80
N ILE A 54 -1.97 -30.42 -8.99
CA ILE A 54 -2.58 -29.46 -9.92
C ILE A 54 -1.57 -29.15 -11.02
N ALA A 55 -1.94 -29.36 -12.28
CA ALA A 55 -1.09 -29.02 -13.42
C ALA A 55 -0.74 -27.51 -13.41
N ALA A 56 0.49 -27.17 -13.78
CA ALA A 56 0.97 -25.78 -13.74
C ALA A 56 0.14 -24.82 -14.59
N GLY A 57 -0.43 -25.27 -15.72
CA GLY A 57 -1.31 -24.46 -16.56
C GLY A 57 -2.66 -24.10 -15.92
N LYS A 58 -3.04 -24.75 -14.80
CA LYS A 58 -4.25 -24.46 -14.02
C LYS A 58 -3.95 -23.73 -12.71
N MET A 59 -2.70 -23.32 -12.50
CA MET A 59 -2.25 -22.64 -11.28
C MET A 59 -1.70 -21.27 -11.62
N ILE A 60 -2.19 -20.25 -10.93
CA ILE A 60 -1.64 -18.90 -10.99
C ILE A 60 -0.76 -18.71 -9.76
N HIS A 61 0.55 -18.65 -9.96
CA HIS A 61 1.52 -18.53 -8.87
C HIS A 61 2.13 -17.13 -8.85
N LEU A 62 1.49 -16.23 -8.10
CA LEU A 62 2.04 -14.90 -7.81
C LEU A 62 3.20 -15.04 -6.80
N LYS A 63 4.42 -14.74 -7.24
CA LYS A 63 5.62 -14.80 -6.40
C LYS A 63 6.58 -13.66 -6.68
N PHE A 64 7.24 -13.18 -5.62
CA PHE A 64 8.33 -12.21 -5.71
C PHE A 64 9.67 -12.92 -5.56
N THR A 65 10.41 -13.04 -6.65
CA THR A 65 11.71 -13.74 -6.68
C THR A 65 12.85 -12.75 -6.80
N ARG A 66 13.92 -12.94 -6.02
CA ARG A 66 15.16 -12.15 -6.12
C ARG A 66 16.25 -12.88 -6.91
N ARG A 67 16.12 -14.20 -7.08
CA ARG A 67 17.04 -15.07 -7.83
C ARG A 67 16.30 -15.79 -8.95
N LEU A 68 16.99 -16.06 -10.07
CA LEU A 68 16.38 -16.65 -11.27
C LEU A 68 15.81 -18.06 -11.03
N HIS A 69 16.49 -18.89 -10.24
CA HIS A 69 16.10 -20.29 -9.99
C HIS A 69 15.25 -20.47 -8.73
N GLN A 70 14.63 -19.40 -8.23
CA GLN A 70 13.87 -19.45 -6.99
C GLN A 70 12.46 -20.02 -7.24
N THR A 71 12.16 -21.17 -6.62
CA THR A 71 10.87 -21.86 -6.80
C THR A 71 9.72 -21.08 -6.18
N ARG A 72 9.88 -20.61 -4.94
CA ARG A 72 8.91 -19.76 -4.22
C ARG A 72 9.38 -18.32 -4.07
N GLY A 73 8.43 -17.41 -3.89
CA GLY A 73 8.75 -16.02 -3.58
C GLY A 73 9.22 -15.83 -2.14
N SER A 74 9.97 -14.76 -1.90
CA SER A 74 10.28 -14.26 -0.55
C SER A 74 9.40 -13.05 -0.25
N SER A 75 8.96 -12.92 1.00
CA SER A 75 8.23 -11.71 1.45
C SER A 75 9.07 -10.46 1.22
N MET A 76 8.44 -9.37 0.79
CA MET A 76 9.10 -8.07 0.66
C MET A 76 9.57 -7.51 2.01
N LEU A 77 8.92 -7.93 3.10
CA LEU A 77 9.26 -7.52 4.45
C LEU A 77 10.42 -8.32 5.05
N SER A 78 10.91 -9.37 4.38
CA SER A 78 11.95 -10.24 4.95
C SER A 78 13.23 -9.48 5.30
N GLY A 79 13.59 -8.45 4.52
CA GLY A 79 14.79 -7.63 4.76
C GLY A 79 14.67 -6.68 5.96
N VAL A 80 13.44 -6.39 6.41
CA VAL A 80 13.17 -5.44 7.50
C VAL A 80 12.55 -6.09 8.73
N LEU A 81 12.23 -7.38 8.66
CA LEU A 81 11.54 -8.12 9.73
C LEU A 81 12.24 -8.01 11.09
N MET A 82 13.57 -8.21 11.11
CA MET A 82 14.36 -8.10 12.35
C MET A 82 14.34 -6.68 12.90
N ARG A 83 14.31 -5.65 12.04
CA ARG A 83 14.22 -4.25 12.48
C ARG A 83 12.84 -3.94 13.07
N ILE A 84 11.78 -4.50 12.49
CA ILE A 84 10.42 -4.36 13.02
C ILE A 84 10.30 -5.03 14.39
N SER A 85 10.87 -6.25 14.55
CA SER A 85 10.89 -6.94 15.85
C SER A 85 11.63 -6.12 16.90
N ALA A 86 12.85 -5.67 16.58
CA ALA A 86 13.65 -4.87 17.49
C ALA A 86 12.98 -3.53 17.86
N LEU A 87 12.26 -2.89 16.92
CA LEU A 87 11.49 -1.68 17.20
C LEU A 87 10.37 -1.95 18.21
N LYS A 88 9.63 -3.05 18.01
CA LYS A 88 8.58 -3.48 18.95
C LYS A 88 9.16 -3.76 20.35
N GLU A 89 10.25 -4.53 20.43
CA GLU A 89 10.91 -4.85 21.69
C GLU A 89 11.37 -3.59 22.43
N TYR A 90 11.88 -2.61 21.70
CA TYR A 90 12.28 -1.32 22.25
C TYR A 90 11.09 -0.52 22.79
N GLU A 91 9.98 -0.43 22.04
CA GLU A 91 8.75 0.23 22.49
C GLU A 91 8.17 -0.45 23.75
N ASP A 92 8.16 -1.78 23.79
CA ASP A 92 7.68 -2.57 24.94
C ASP A 92 8.59 -2.38 26.18
N ALA A 93 9.91 -2.31 25.99
CA ALA A 93 10.87 -2.04 27.05
C ALA A 93 10.73 -0.63 27.63
N GLU A 94 10.54 0.37 26.77
CA GLU A 94 10.33 1.76 27.17
C GLU A 94 9.01 1.95 27.93
N LEU A 95 7.94 1.27 27.50
CA LEU A 95 6.67 1.24 28.23
C LEU A 95 6.82 0.59 29.61
N THR A 96 7.57 -0.50 29.70
CA THR A 96 7.83 -1.20 30.98
C THR A 96 8.67 -0.34 31.91
N ALA A 97 9.71 0.31 31.39
CA ALA A 97 10.54 1.24 32.14
C ALA A 97 9.72 2.44 32.65
N ALA A 98 8.81 3.00 31.83
CA ALA A 98 7.91 4.08 32.24
C ALA A 98 6.97 3.65 33.37
N ARG A 99 6.46 2.41 33.36
CA ARG A 99 5.65 1.85 34.45
C ARG A 99 6.44 1.68 35.73
N ILE A 100 7.67 1.18 35.66
CA ILE A 100 8.56 1.00 36.82
C ILE A 100 8.92 2.38 37.42
N ALA A 101 9.26 3.35 36.57
CA ALA A 101 9.54 4.72 36.98
C ALA A 101 8.34 5.37 37.69
N ALA A 102 7.12 5.13 37.20
CA ALA A 102 5.90 5.62 37.85
C ALA A 102 5.60 4.92 39.18
N ALA A 103 6.05 3.68 39.37
CA ALA A 103 5.86 2.89 40.58
C ALA A 103 6.94 3.13 41.66
N LEU A 104 8.14 3.56 41.27
CA LEU A 104 9.23 3.90 42.17
C LEU A 104 8.95 5.24 42.85
N GLY A 105 8.23 5.18 43.97
CA GLY A 105 7.88 6.37 44.75
C GLY A 105 9.06 6.93 45.53
N LEU A 106 9.62 6.16 46.47
CA LEU A 106 10.59 6.63 47.45
C LEU A 106 11.38 5.44 48.02
N TYR A 107 12.61 5.65 48.45
CA TYR A 107 13.34 4.71 49.31
C TYR A 107 13.82 5.44 50.57
N ILE A 108 13.85 4.71 51.69
CA ILE A 108 14.38 5.22 52.96
C ILE A 108 15.79 4.68 53.10
N ARG A 109 16.78 5.58 53.15
CA ARG A 109 18.16 5.22 53.47
C ARG A 109 18.30 5.16 54.98
N LYS A 110 18.55 3.97 55.52
CA LYS A 110 18.87 3.75 56.93
C LYS A 110 20.28 4.26 57.26
N GLY A 111 20.44 4.89 58.43
CA GLY A 111 21.69 5.46 58.93
C GLY A 111 22.73 4.40 59.31
N ASP A 112 23.89 4.85 59.78
CA ASP A 112 25.00 3.97 60.16
C ASP A 112 24.72 3.25 61.51
N GLY A 113 25.33 2.09 61.72
CA GLY A 113 24.99 1.17 62.82
C GLY A 113 25.17 1.71 64.25
N GLN A 114 25.73 2.92 64.40
CA GLN A 114 25.93 3.60 65.69
C GLN A 114 24.72 4.45 66.13
N ASP A 115 23.75 4.69 65.26
CA ASP A 115 22.52 5.44 65.57
C ASP A 115 21.36 4.55 66.08
N TYR A 116 21.55 3.22 66.12
CA TYR A 116 20.56 2.26 66.61
C TYR A 116 20.77 1.99 68.12
N GLU A 117 19.89 2.51 68.97
CA GLU A 117 19.86 2.15 70.39
C GLU A 117 19.07 0.85 70.65
N ASP A 118 19.76 -0.09 71.31
CA ASP A 118 19.32 -1.26 72.08
C ASP A 118 18.72 -2.51 71.35
N PRO A 119 19.32 -3.72 71.48
CA PRO A 119 18.84 -4.97 70.87
C PRO A 119 17.72 -5.64 71.68
N GLY A 120 16.60 -4.93 71.90
CA GLY A 120 15.51 -5.41 72.77
C GLY A 120 14.09 -5.33 72.23
N ILE A 121 13.84 -4.58 71.15
CA ILE A 121 12.47 -4.36 70.65
C ILE A 121 12.27 -5.20 69.38
N LYS A 122 11.37 -6.20 69.45
CA LYS A 122 10.88 -6.90 68.26
C LYS A 122 10.39 -5.86 67.26
N GLU A 123 11.04 -5.78 66.09
CA GLU A 123 10.61 -4.91 65.00
C GLU A 123 9.17 -5.27 64.63
N THR A 124 8.22 -4.44 65.04
CA THR A 124 6.90 -4.43 64.41
C THR A 124 7.13 -3.98 62.97
N GLU A 125 6.84 -4.85 62.01
CA GLU A 125 6.87 -4.54 60.58
C GLU A 125 6.02 -3.27 60.37
N ARG A 126 6.68 -2.14 60.09
CA ARG A 126 6.00 -0.86 59.99
C ARG A 126 5.49 -0.71 58.58
N GLU A 127 4.18 -0.83 58.41
CA GLU A 127 3.53 -0.54 57.13
C GLU A 127 3.61 0.96 56.83
N VAL A 128 4.37 1.31 55.78
CA VAL A 128 4.46 2.69 55.29
C VAL A 128 3.39 2.87 54.22
N HIS A 129 2.33 3.60 54.53
CA HIS A 129 1.28 3.94 53.56
C HIS A 129 1.68 5.17 52.76
N ILE A 130 2.04 4.96 51.49
CA ILE A 130 2.42 6.02 50.55
C ILE A 130 1.16 6.53 49.83
N THR A 131 0.76 7.77 50.11
CA THR A 131 -0.37 8.45 49.43
C THR A 131 0.13 9.75 48.79
N PRO A 132 -0.33 10.15 47.58
CA PRO A 132 0.10 11.41 46.97
C PRO A 132 -0.14 12.63 47.87
N GLY A 133 0.90 13.44 48.12
CA GLY A 133 0.81 14.70 48.86
C GLY A 133 1.13 14.64 50.36
N ILE A 134 1.54 13.49 50.91
CA ILE A 134 1.96 13.38 52.32
C ILE A 134 3.41 13.85 52.52
N ILE A 135 3.66 14.56 53.61
CA ILE A 135 5.01 14.86 54.12
C ILE A 135 5.32 13.78 55.16
N TYR A 136 6.43 13.07 54.99
CA TYR A 136 6.86 12.03 55.92
C TYR A 136 7.55 12.67 57.12
N ASP A 137 6.88 12.65 58.27
CA ASP A 137 7.37 13.22 59.54
C ASP A 137 7.93 12.16 60.50
N ASP A 138 7.68 10.88 60.24
CA ASP A 138 8.00 9.78 61.15
C ASP A 138 9.23 8.98 60.67
N LEU A 139 10.30 9.72 60.33
CA LEU A 139 11.65 9.21 60.05
C LEU A 139 12.44 9.09 61.34
N ARG A 140 13.18 7.98 61.52
CA ARG A 140 14.07 7.82 62.68
C ARG A 140 15.35 8.64 62.50
N LYS A 141 16.05 8.90 63.60
CA LYS A 141 17.34 9.58 63.60
C LYS A 141 18.33 8.83 62.69
N GLY A 142 18.88 9.53 61.68
CA GLY A 142 19.77 8.95 60.68
C GLY A 142 19.09 8.37 59.43
N GLU A 143 17.76 8.35 59.36
CA GLU A 143 17.02 7.97 58.14
C GLU A 143 16.82 9.17 57.21
N ASP A 144 17.18 9.02 55.93
CA ASP A 144 16.97 10.03 54.89
C ASP A 144 16.06 9.49 53.78
N ILE A 145 15.18 10.34 53.25
CA ILE A 145 14.29 9.96 52.15
C ILE A 145 14.96 10.30 50.83
N GLY A 146 15.39 9.24 50.14
CA GLY A 146 15.80 9.34 48.75
C GLY A 146 14.59 9.17 47.83
N MET A 147 14.41 10.10 46.90
CA MET A 147 13.64 9.80 45.68
C MET A 147 14.53 8.97 44.76
N VAL A 148 14.01 7.86 44.24
CA VAL A 148 14.63 7.24 43.06
C VAL A 148 14.31 8.18 41.89
N LYS A 149 15.26 9.07 41.57
CA LYS A 149 15.14 9.92 40.38
C LYS A 149 15.19 9.00 39.16
N SER A 150 14.03 8.74 38.58
CA SER A 150 13.97 8.28 37.22
C SER A 150 14.16 9.50 36.32
N ASP A 151 15.31 9.61 35.65
CA ASP A 151 15.59 10.64 34.63
C ASP A 151 14.77 10.41 33.32
N ARG A 152 13.51 9.99 33.46
CA ARG A 152 12.53 9.80 32.39
C ARG A 152 11.46 10.87 32.57
N PRO A 153 11.06 11.59 31.51
CA PRO A 153 10.86 11.08 30.15
C PRO A 153 12.08 11.20 29.23
N ASN A 154 12.25 10.21 28.33
CA ASN A 154 13.27 10.25 27.27
C ASN A 154 12.73 11.03 26.05
N PRO A 155 13.18 12.27 25.78
CA PRO A 155 12.68 13.06 24.66
C PRO A 155 13.11 12.50 23.29
N ASN A 156 14.13 11.64 23.24
CA ASN A 156 14.70 11.12 21.99
C ASN A 156 14.01 9.84 21.49
N LEU A 157 13.02 9.32 22.24
CA LEU A 157 12.28 8.11 21.87
C LEU A 157 11.66 8.24 20.47
N GLU A 158 10.99 9.37 20.22
CA GLU A 158 10.34 9.62 18.94
C GLU A 158 11.36 9.73 17.80
N THR A 159 12.49 10.40 18.03
CA THR A 159 13.56 10.53 17.02
C THR A 159 14.13 9.17 16.63
N PHE A 160 14.42 8.31 17.61
CA PHE A 160 14.92 6.96 17.37
C PHE A 160 13.88 6.11 16.62
N ARG A 161 12.62 6.12 17.09
CA ARG A 161 11.50 5.41 16.45
C ARG A 161 11.33 5.84 15.00
N ASN A 162 11.31 7.15 14.73
CA ASN A 162 11.20 7.69 13.38
C ASN A 162 12.42 7.31 12.52
N GLY A 163 13.63 7.27 13.09
CA GLY A 163 14.82 6.78 12.41
C GLY A 163 14.71 5.31 11.99
N GLN A 164 14.24 4.44 12.88
CA GLN A 164 14.02 3.02 12.56
C GLN A 164 12.92 2.83 11.51
N LEU A 165 11.81 3.56 11.63
CA LEU A 165 10.73 3.52 10.64
C LEU A 165 11.19 3.96 9.25
N ARG A 166 12.09 4.95 9.13
CA ARG A 166 12.70 5.32 7.84
C ARG A 166 13.55 4.19 7.26
N ALA A 167 14.32 3.49 8.08
CA ALA A 167 15.10 2.32 7.63
C ALA A 167 14.18 1.16 7.18
N VAL A 168 13.05 0.96 7.87
CA VAL A 168 12.02 -0.02 7.48
C VAL A 168 11.35 0.39 6.16
N ALA A 169 11.00 1.66 5.99
CA ALA A 169 10.42 2.21 4.76
C ALA A 169 11.33 1.97 3.54
N ALA A 170 12.62 2.31 3.68
CA ALA A 170 13.62 2.09 2.64
C ALA A 170 13.75 0.62 2.21
N GLY A 171 13.65 -0.33 3.15
CA GLY A 171 13.73 -1.76 2.85
C GLY A 171 12.43 -2.41 2.36
N SER A 172 11.27 -1.80 2.63
CA SER A 172 9.93 -2.34 2.31
C SER A 172 9.29 -1.74 1.06
N ARG A 173 9.97 -0.81 0.37
CA ARG A 173 9.44 -0.03 -0.78
C ARG A 173 8.21 0.80 -0.43
N LEU A 174 8.11 1.20 0.84
CA LEU A 174 7.06 2.10 1.33
C LEU A 174 7.67 3.46 1.63
N SER A 175 6.86 4.51 1.58
CA SER A 175 7.21 5.82 2.11
C SER A 175 7.25 5.80 3.63
N PHE A 176 8.13 6.61 4.22
CA PHE A 176 8.14 6.83 5.67
C PHE A 176 6.80 7.41 6.13
N SER A 177 6.32 8.46 5.45
CA SER A 177 5.08 9.14 5.81
C SER A 177 3.87 8.21 5.74
N SER A 178 3.83 7.30 4.76
CA SER A 178 2.80 6.28 4.66
C SER A 178 2.91 5.21 5.75
N ALA A 179 4.14 4.72 6.02
CA ALA A 179 4.39 3.68 7.01
C ALA A 179 4.17 4.16 8.45
N ALA A 180 4.61 5.38 8.77
CA ALA A 180 4.50 6.00 10.08
C ALA A 180 3.19 6.79 10.26
N ARG A 181 2.39 6.94 9.20
CA ARG A 181 1.21 7.83 9.14
C ARG A 181 1.53 9.27 9.58
N ASN A 182 2.72 9.74 9.23
CA ASN A 182 3.22 11.07 9.60
C ASN A 182 3.49 11.88 8.33
N TYR A 183 2.60 12.82 8.03
CA TYR A 183 2.68 13.65 6.82
C TYR A 183 3.25 15.05 7.11
N ASN A 184 4.30 15.12 7.93
CA ASN A 184 4.98 16.37 8.22
C ASN A 184 6.07 16.67 7.18
N GLY A 185 6.06 17.86 6.60
CA GLY A 185 7.06 18.31 5.63
C GLY A 185 6.55 19.42 4.71
N THR A 186 7.44 19.94 3.86
CA THR A 186 7.05 20.88 2.79
C THR A 186 6.35 20.12 1.66
N TYR A 187 5.52 20.82 0.87
CA TYR A 187 4.85 20.26 -0.31
C TYR A 187 5.82 19.52 -1.24
N SER A 188 6.99 20.12 -1.51
CA SER A 188 8.00 19.53 -2.38
C SER A 188 8.57 18.22 -1.84
N ALA A 189 8.79 18.11 -0.52
CA ALA A 189 9.31 16.88 0.10
C ALA A 189 8.27 15.76 0.06
N GLN A 190 7.00 16.07 0.36
CA GLN A 190 5.91 15.10 0.27
C GLN A 190 5.69 14.62 -1.16
N ARG A 191 5.81 15.52 -2.15
CA ARG A 191 5.70 15.15 -3.56
C ARG A 191 6.83 14.22 -4.00
N GLN A 192 8.07 14.51 -3.63
CA GLN A 192 9.21 13.64 -3.94
C GLN A 192 9.01 12.23 -3.34
N GLU A 193 8.59 12.18 -2.07
CA GLU A 193 8.31 10.92 -1.39
C GLU A 193 7.18 10.12 -2.07
N LEU A 194 6.12 10.80 -2.51
CA LEU A 194 5.01 10.15 -3.21
C LEU A 194 5.45 9.61 -4.58
N VAL A 195 6.29 10.36 -5.32
CA VAL A 195 6.84 9.93 -6.62
C VAL A 195 7.64 8.63 -6.45
N GLU A 196 8.59 8.61 -5.50
CA GLU A 196 9.41 7.41 -5.25
C GLU A 196 8.57 6.21 -4.77
N SER A 197 7.55 6.46 -3.94
CA SER A 197 6.64 5.40 -3.48
C SER A 197 5.77 4.84 -4.60
N THR A 198 5.34 5.71 -5.52
CA THR A 198 4.47 5.34 -6.64
C THR A 198 5.17 4.38 -7.58
N ASP A 199 6.46 4.58 -7.87
CA ASP A 199 7.25 3.63 -8.66
C ASP A 199 7.25 2.23 -8.04
N GLY A 200 7.36 2.16 -6.71
CA GLY A 200 7.23 0.92 -5.95
C GLY A 200 5.87 0.23 -6.18
N TYR A 201 4.78 0.99 -6.14
CA TYR A 201 3.42 0.48 -6.36
C TYR A 201 3.20 0.03 -7.80
N LEU A 202 3.70 0.78 -8.79
CA LEU A 202 3.61 0.43 -10.21
C LEU A 202 4.32 -0.90 -10.50
N ILE A 203 5.49 -1.15 -9.90
CA ILE A 203 6.17 -2.45 -10.04
C ILE A 203 5.30 -3.59 -9.49
N LEU A 204 4.64 -3.40 -8.34
CA LEU A 204 3.76 -4.42 -7.76
C LEU A 204 2.52 -4.65 -8.62
N GLN A 205 1.95 -3.58 -9.14
CA GLN A 205 0.84 -3.61 -10.08
C GLN A 205 1.23 -4.39 -11.35
N ASP A 206 2.38 -4.09 -11.96
CA ASP A 206 2.86 -4.79 -13.16
C ASP A 206 3.14 -6.26 -12.87
N CYS A 207 3.72 -6.58 -11.71
CA CYS A 207 3.91 -7.96 -11.27
C CYS A 207 2.57 -8.69 -11.14
N PHE A 208 1.56 -8.05 -10.54
CA PHE A 208 0.22 -8.61 -10.39
C PHE A 208 -0.49 -8.77 -11.74
N ILE A 209 -0.39 -7.77 -12.62
CA ILE A 209 -0.96 -7.82 -13.97
C ILE A 209 -0.32 -8.95 -14.76
N GLY A 210 1.01 -9.05 -14.76
CA GLY A 210 1.75 -10.06 -15.51
C GLY A 210 1.47 -11.47 -15.00
N ALA A 211 1.39 -11.67 -13.69
CA ALA A 211 1.21 -12.98 -13.08
C ALA A 211 -0.26 -13.41 -13.00
N VAL A 212 -1.20 -12.50 -12.78
CA VAL A 212 -2.62 -12.80 -12.49
C VAL A 212 -3.54 -12.26 -13.57
N THR A 213 -3.64 -10.94 -13.71
CA THR A 213 -4.69 -10.32 -14.54
C THR A 213 -4.59 -10.73 -16.00
N ARG A 214 -3.39 -10.73 -16.57
CA ARG A 214 -3.15 -11.07 -17.98
C ARG A 214 -3.43 -12.55 -18.28
N PRO A 215 -2.93 -13.54 -17.49
CA PRO A 215 -3.30 -14.94 -17.68
C PRO A 215 -4.81 -15.20 -17.52
N VAL A 216 -5.46 -14.57 -16.53
CA VAL A 216 -6.90 -14.68 -16.33
C VAL A 216 -7.66 -14.14 -17.53
N TYR A 217 -7.32 -12.93 -18.00
CA TYR A 217 -7.95 -12.29 -19.15
C TYR A 217 -7.82 -13.16 -20.41
N ARG A 218 -6.62 -13.67 -20.71
CA ARG A 218 -6.38 -14.54 -21.87
C ARG A 218 -7.17 -15.85 -21.80
N THR A 219 -7.22 -16.45 -20.62
CA THR A 219 -7.98 -17.69 -20.38
C THR A 219 -9.48 -17.47 -20.54
N TRP A 220 -9.99 -16.38 -19.95
CA TRP A 220 -11.38 -15.97 -20.11
C TRP A 220 -11.72 -15.71 -21.59
N LEU A 221 -10.89 -14.97 -22.30
CA LEU A 221 -11.11 -14.65 -23.71
C LEU A 221 -11.16 -15.92 -24.57
N ASN A 222 -10.24 -16.86 -24.36
CA ASN A 222 -10.27 -18.18 -25.01
C ASN A 222 -11.59 -18.91 -24.77
N MET A 223 -12.11 -18.88 -23.54
CA MET A 223 -13.38 -19.53 -23.22
C MET A 223 -14.58 -18.86 -23.88
N VAL A 224 -14.61 -17.52 -23.92
CA VAL A 224 -15.70 -16.76 -24.56
C VAL A 224 -15.73 -17.01 -26.07
N VAL A 225 -14.55 -17.04 -26.70
CA VAL A 225 -14.42 -17.37 -28.14
C VAL A 225 -14.83 -18.81 -28.40
N ALA A 226 -14.35 -19.77 -27.60
CA ALA A 226 -14.72 -21.18 -27.73
C ALA A 226 -16.22 -21.44 -27.51
N ALA A 227 -16.86 -20.66 -26.63
CA ALA A 227 -18.31 -20.72 -26.39
C ALA A 227 -19.14 -20.01 -27.47
N GLY A 228 -18.52 -19.33 -28.44
CA GLY A 228 -19.22 -18.59 -29.50
C GLY A 228 -19.94 -17.33 -29.01
N LEU A 229 -19.65 -16.86 -27.79
CA LEU A 229 -20.30 -15.69 -27.19
C LEU A 229 -19.74 -14.36 -27.74
N LEU A 230 -18.50 -14.37 -28.24
CA LEU A 230 -17.87 -13.23 -28.89
C LEU A 230 -17.74 -13.52 -30.39
N LYS A 231 -18.45 -12.74 -31.20
CA LYS A 231 -18.26 -12.72 -32.65
C LYS A 231 -17.07 -11.83 -32.97
N ILE A 232 -15.94 -12.44 -33.31
CA ILE A 232 -14.74 -11.70 -33.72
C ILE A 232 -14.98 -11.15 -35.13
N PRO A 233 -14.86 -9.83 -35.36
CA PRO A 233 -14.93 -9.24 -36.68
C PRO A 233 -13.86 -9.81 -37.63
N ALA A 234 -14.17 -9.95 -38.92
CA ALA A 234 -13.29 -10.61 -39.89
C ALA A 234 -12.00 -9.82 -40.20
N ASP A 235 -12.00 -8.52 -39.91
CA ASP A 235 -10.89 -7.58 -40.07
C ASP A 235 -9.88 -7.62 -38.90
N VAL A 236 -10.19 -8.31 -37.80
CA VAL A 236 -9.31 -8.39 -36.64
C VAL A 236 -8.29 -9.52 -36.81
N GLU A 237 -7.00 -9.16 -36.78
CA GLU A 237 -5.93 -10.16 -36.74
C GLU A 237 -5.97 -10.95 -35.42
N MET A 238 -6.03 -12.28 -35.50
CA MET A 238 -6.17 -13.14 -34.31
C MET A 238 -5.03 -12.97 -33.28
N LYS A 239 -3.85 -12.50 -33.71
CA LYS A 239 -2.72 -12.20 -32.80
C LYS A 239 -2.97 -10.97 -31.94
N THR A 240 -3.68 -9.97 -32.45
CA THR A 240 -3.96 -8.72 -31.73
C THR A 240 -5.13 -8.85 -30.76
N LEU A 241 -5.94 -9.90 -30.89
CA LEU A 241 -7.08 -10.18 -30.02
C LEU A 241 -6.72 -10.23 -28.52
N TYR A 242 -5.50 -10.68 -28.18
CA TYR A 242 -5.04 -10.77 -26.78
C TYR A 242 -4.37 -9.50 -26.26
N ASN A 243 -4.28 -8.45 -27.09
CA ASN A 243 -3.74 -7.16 -26.69
C ASN A 243 -4.80 -6.45 -25.84
N ALA A 244 -4.50 -6.31 -24.56
CA ALA A 244 -5.32 -5.57 -23.64
C ALA A 244 -4.45 -4.55 -22.89
N THR A 245 -5.01 -3.37 -22.69
CA THR A 245 -4.46 -2.35 -21.81
C THR A 245 -4.99 -2.61 -20.41
N TYR A 246 -4.08 -2.72 -19.44
CA TYR A 246 -4.43 -2.98 -18.05
C TYR A 246 -4.33 -1.68 -17.27
N SER A 247 -5.47 -1.17 -16.81
CA SER A 247 -5.52 -0.02 -15.92
C SER A 247 -5.49 -0.51 -14.48
N GLY A 248 -4.63 0.07 -13.66
CA GLY A 248 -4.66 -0.13 -12.21
C GLY A 248 -4.68 1.20 -11.46
N PRO A 249 -4.43 1.19 -10.16
CA PRO A 249 -4.50 2.38 -9.34
C PRO A 249 -3.56 3.47 -9.86
N VAL A 250 -4.10 4.67 -10.02
CA VAL A 250 -3.34 5.83 -10.46
C VAL A 250 -2.91 6.67 -9.27
N MET A 251 -1.82 7.42 -9.44
CA MET A 251 -1.34 8.34 -8.43
C MET A 251 -2.41 9.42 -8.15
N PRO A 252 -2.84 9.60 -6.90
CA PRO A 252 -3.74 10.69 -6.55
C PRO A 252 -2.99 12.04 -6.69
N TRP A 253 -3.67 13.02 -7.28
CA TRP A 253 -3.11 14.35 -7.50
C TRP A 253 -3.04 15.12 -6.19
N ILE A 254 -1.90 15.73 -5.89
CA ILE A 254 -1.75 16.57 -4.69
C ILE A 254 -2.36 17.97 -4.95
N ASP A 255 -2.08 18.56 -6.12
CA ASP A 255 -2.61 19.84 -6.57
C ASP A 255 -3.28 19.65 -7.95
N PRO A 256 -4.61 19.39 -7.98
CA PRO A 256 -5.34 19.13 -9.21
C PRO A 256 -5.25 20.25 -10.26
N VAL A 257 -5.10 21.51 -9.82
CA VAL A 257 -5.10 22.67 -10.71
C VAL A 257 -3.80 22.74 -11.49
N LYS A 258 -2.66 22.65 -10.80
CA LYS A 258 -1.33 22.66 -11.46
C LYS A 258 -1.15 21.47 -12.38
N GLU A 259 -1.66 20.31 -12.01
CA GLU A 259 -1.56 19.13 -12.87
C GLU A 259 -2.48 19.21 -14.08
N ALA A 260 -3.72 19.72 -13.93
CA ALA A 260 -4.60 19.97 -15.08
C ALA A 260 -3.97 20.98 -16.06
N GLU A 261 -3.33 22.04 -15.56
CA GLU A 261 -2.61 23.00 -16.40
C GLU A 261 -1.40 22.35 -17.10
N ALA A 262 -0.63 21.52 -16.40
CA ALA A 262 0.48 20.77 -16.99
C ALA A 262 0.00 19.81 -18.09
N TRP A 263 -1.12 19.09 -17.88
CA TRP A 263 -1.73 18.24 -18.90
C TRP A 263 -2.24 19.05 -20.09
N ARG A 264 -2.88 20.21 -19.85
CA ARG A 264 -3.31 21.12 -20.92
C ARG A 264 -2.13 21.56 -21.78
N ILE A 265 -1.00 21.92 -21.15
CA ILE A 265 0.23 22.32 -21.85
C ILE A 265 0.80 21.16 -22.65
N GLN A 266 0.88 19.95 -22.07
CA GLN A 266 1.42 18.76 -22.76
C GLN A 266 0.57 18.34 -23.95
N ILE A 267 -0.76 18.33 -23.81
CA ILE A 267 -1.68 17.98 -24.89
C ILE A 267 -1.59 19.02 -26.02
N ARG A 268 -1.61 20.32 -25.68
CA ARG A 268 -1.45 21.39 -26.68
C ARG A 268 -0.08 21.38 -27.35
N GLY A 269 0.96 20.99 -26.61
CA GLY A 269 2.32 20.83 -27.12
C GLY A 269 2.55 19.53 -27.92
N GLY A 270 1.54 18.67 -28.05
CA GLY A 270 1.63 17.40 -28.77
C GLY A 270 2.45 16.31 -28.08
N ALA A 271 2.86 16.51 -26.81
CA ALA A 271 3.61 15.53 -26.03
C ALA A 271 2.71 14.45 -25.41
N ALA A 272 1.40 14.70 -25.31
CA ALA A 272 0.42 13.78 -24.74
C ALA A 272 -0.91 13.83 -25.49
N THR A 273 -1.72 12.78 -25.35
CA THR A 273 -3.08 12.73 -25.89
C THR A 273 -4.15 12.90 -24.80
N GLU A 274 -5.37 13.24 -25.19
CA GLU A 274 -6.53 13.23 -24.29
C GLU A 274 -6.72 11.87 -23.60
N SER A 275 -6.45 10.78 -24.33
CA SER A 275 -6.57 9.43 -23.81
C SER A 275 -5.54 9.14 -22.71
N ASP A 276 -4.34 9.72 -22.82
CA ASP A 276 -3.31 9.57 -21.79
C ASP A 276 -3.70 10.29 -20.50
N TRP A 277 -4.27 11.49 -20.62
CA TRP A 277 -4.80 12.22 -19.48
C TRP A 277 -5.94 11.46 -18.79
N VAL A 278 -6.90 10.93 -19.56
CA VAL A 278 -8.03 10.16 -18.99
C VAL A 278 -7.54 8.90 -18.28
N ARG A 279 -6.55 8.20 -18.85
CA ARG A 279 -5.93 7.03 -18.22
C ARG A 279 -5.12 7.39 -16.98
N ALA A 280 -4.42 8.52 -16.98
CA ALA A 280 -3.72 9.02 -15.79
C ALA A 280 -4.69 9.32 -14.64
N GLY A 281 -5.95 9.65 -14.94
CA GLY A 281 -7.04 9.74 -13.97
C GLY A 281 -7.74 8.41 -13.66
N GLY A 282 -7.23 7.27 -14.13
CA GLY A 282 -7.76 5.93 -13.85
C GLY A 282 -9.05 5.57 -14.58
N ARG A 283 -9.43 6.32 -15.62
CA ARG A 283 -10.68 6.14 -16.37
C ARG A 283 -10.43 5.56 -17.76
N ASN A 284 -11.49 5.00 -18.36
CA ASN A 284 -11.44 4.53 -19.75
C ASN A 284 -11.72 5.69 -20.72
N PRO A 285 -10.78 6.04 -21.64
CA PRO A 285 -10.98 7.09 -22.64
C PRO A 285 -12.24 6.96 -23.47
N ASP A 286 -12.59 5.75 -23.91
CA ASP A 286 -13.74 5.53 -24.79
C ASP A 286 -15.06 5.77 -24.05
N GLU A 287 -15.11 5.38 -22.77
CA GLU A 287 -16.26 5.64 -21.91
C GLU A 287 -16.40 7.15 -21.66
N VAL A 288 -15.30 7.84 -21.35
CA VAL A 288 -15.32 9.29 -21.14
C VAL A 288 -15.81 10.02 -22.38
N LYS A 289 -15.32 9.66 -23.58
CA LYS A 289 -15.80 10.27 -24.84
C LYS A 289 -17.28 9.98 -25.08
N ARG A 290 -17.73 8.74 -24.84
CA ARG A 290 -19.14 8.36 -24.99
C ARG A 290 -20.06 9.13 -24.04
N ARG A 291 -19.67 9.26 -22.76
CA ARG A 291 -20.42 10.01 -21.75
C ARG A 291 -20.45 11.50 -22.06
N ARG A 292 -19.29 12.08 -22.43
CA ARG A 292 -19.20 13.49 -22.83
C ARG A 292 -20.12 13.82 -24.01
N LYS A 293 -20.20 12.94 -25.02
CA LYS A 293 -21.15 13.10 -26.12
C LYS A 293 -22.59 13.13 -25.62
N ALA A 294 -22.98 12.14 -24.80
CA ALA A 294 -24.33 12.05 -24.26
C ALA A 294 -24.70 13.28 -23.40
N GLU A 295 -23.75 13.80 -22.61
CA GLU A 295 -23.92 15.01 -21.81
C GLU A 295 -24.12 16.25 -22.70
N ILE A 296 -23.32 16.42 -23.75
CA ILE A 296 -23.47 17.55 -24.69
C ILE A 296 -24.83 17.50 -25.41
N ASP A 297 -25.24 16.32 -25.87
CA ASP A 297 -26.53 16.11 -26.55
C ASP A 297 -27.70 16.43 -25.60
N GLU A 298 -27.61 16.01 -24.33
CA GLU A 298 -28.62 16.29 -23.30
C GLU A 298 -28.66 17.78 -22.90
N ASN A 299 -27.50 18.40 -22.69
CA ASN A 299 -27.39 19.82 -22.34
C ASN A 299 -27.99 20.69 -23.45
N SER A 300 -27.73 20.34 -24.71
CA SER A 300 -28.31 21.02 -25.88
C SER A 300 -29.83 20.88 -25.91
N ARG A 301 -30.37 19.70 -25.55
CA ARG A 301 -31.83 19.48 -25.46
C ARG A 301 -32.48 20.28 -24.33
N LEU A 302 -31.79 20.42 -23.20
CA LEU A 302 -32.28 21.14 -22.02
C LEU A 302 -32.02 22.65 -22.08
N GLY A 303 -31.29 23.14 -23.08
CA GLY A 303 -30.89 24.55 -23.19
C GLY A 303 -29.90 24.98 -22.10
N LEU A 304 -29.15 24.04 -21.53
CA LEU A 304 -28.16 24.31 -20.48
C LEU A 304 -26.83 24.72 -21.12
N VAL A 305 -26.34 25.90 -20.76
CA VAL A 305 -25.07 26.45 -21.25
C VAL A 305 -24.03 26.38 -20.15
N PHE A 306 -22.96 25.63 -20.40
CA PHE A 306 -21.81 25.53 -19.52
C PHE A 306 -20.55 26.08 -20.20
N ASP A 307 -19.64 26.61 -19.39
CA ASP A 307 -18.28 27.01 -19.77
C ASP A 307 -17.41 25.86 -20.27
N THR A 308 -17.78 24.62 -19.95
CA THR A 308 -17.11 23.38 -20.38
C THR A 308 -17.36 22.99 -21.84
N ASP A 309 -18.27 23.68 -22.53
CA ASP A 309 -18.52 23.51 -23.97
C ASP A 309 -17.52 24.35 -24.80
N PRO A 310 -16.66 23.72 -25.63
CA PRO A 310 -15.70 24.44 -26.47
C PRO A 310 -16.32 25.49 -27.40
N VAL A 311 -17.61 25.38 -27.72
CA VAL A 311 -18.33 26.37 -28.55
C VAL A 311 -18.53 27.69 -27.79
N ASN A 312 -18.54 27.67 -26.46
CA ASN A 312 -18.77 28.83 -25.60
C ASN A 312 -17.50 29.34 -24.90
N ASP A 313 -16.36 28.66 -25.03
CA ASP A 313 -15.06 29.14 -24.54
C ASP A 313 -14.56 30.30 -25.40
N LYS A 314 -15.05 31.51 -25.08
CA LYS A 314 -14.44 32.77 -25.50
C LYS A 314 -13.15 32.92 -24.70
N GLY A 315 -12.11 32.17 -25.09
CA GLY A 315 -10.83 32.11 -24.41
C GLY A 315 -10.43 33.49 -23.89
N GLY A 316 -10.11 33.58 -22.60
CA GLY A 316 -9.83 34.82 -21.88
C GLY A 316 -8.82 35.72 -22.60
N ASN A 317 -9.37 36.57 -23.47
CA ASN A 317 -8.86 37.74 -24.17
C ASN A 317 -9.72 37.95 -25.42
N SER A 318 -11.03 38.14 -25.23
CA SER A 318 -11.90 38.65 -26.28
C SER A 318 -11.63 40.14 -26.50
N ALA A 319 -10.55 40.45 -27.24
CA ALA A 319 -10.52 41.65 -28.06
C ALA A 319 -11.44 41.37 -29.25
N GLY A 320 -12.54 42.14 -29.33
CA GLY A 320 -13.66 41.88 -30.21
C GLY A 320 -13.29 41.78 -31.68
N THR A 321 -13.87 40.81 -32.36
CA THR A 321 -14.11 40.91 -33.80
C THR A 321 -15.48 40.29 -34.06
N GLU A 322 -16.48 41.16 -34.13
CA GLU A 322 -17.79 40.81 -34.67
C GLU A 322 -17.60 40.39 -36.13
N ARG A 323 -17.97 39.15 -36.47
CA ARG A 323 -18.28 38.78 -37.86
C ARG A 323 -19.78 38.67 -37.98
N GLN A 324 -20.39 39.66 -38.63
CA GLN A 324 -21.75 39.60 -39.14
C GLN A 324 -21.89 38.38 -40.06
N TYR A 325 -22.82 37.48 -39.72
CA TYR A 325 -23.30 36.47 -40.64
C TYR A 325 -24.33 37.12 -41.58
N GLN A 326 -23.96 37.32 -42.84
CA GLN A 326 -24.93 37.53 -43.93
C GLN A 326 -25.72 36.23 -44.13
N ARG A 327 -27.05 36.31 -44.00
CA ARG A 327 -27.98 35.29 -44.50
C ARG A 327 -28.12 35.46 -46.00
N ASP A 328 -27.62 34.51 -46.77
CA ASP A 328 -28.05 34.34 -48.15
C ASP A 328 -29.45 33.72 -48.15
N THR A 329 -30.45 34.54 -48.44
CA THR A 329 -31.77 34.10 -48.91
C THR A 329 -31.65 33.81 -50.41
N GLU A 330 -31.68 32.53 -50.79
CA GLU A 330 -31.91 32.12 -52.17
C GLU A 330 -33.32 32.55 -52.60
N SER A 331 -33.34 33.46 -53.56
CA SER A 331 -34.48 33.79 -54.40
C SER A 331 -34.73 32.64 -55.39
N GLN A 332 -35.87 31.97 -55.28
CA GLN A 332 -36.50 31.31 -56.42
C GLN A 332 -37.76 32.09 -56.79
N HIS A 333 -37.68 32.74 -57.95
CA HIS A 333 -38.80 33.33 -58.66
C HIS A 333 -39.64 32.22 -59.33
N GLU A 334 -40.94 32.46 -59.34
CA GLU A 334 -42.00 31.74 -60.05
C GLU A 334 -41.75 31.61 -61.57
N GLU A 335 -42.05 30.44 -62.13
CA GLU A 335 -43.06 30.24 -63.20
C GLU A 335 -43.49 28.76 -63.28
#